data_AF-A0A5K8AH46-F1
#
_entry.id   AF-A0A5K8AH46-F1
#
_cell.length_a   1.000
_cell.length_b   1.000
_cell.length_c   1.000
_cell.angle_alpha   90.00
_cell.angle_beta   90.00
_cell.angle_gamma   90.00
#
_symmetry.space_group_name_H-M   'P 1'
#
loop_
_entity.id
_entity.type
_entity.pdbx_description
1 polymer ?
#
loop_
_entity_poly.entity_id
_entity_poly.type
_entity_poly.pdbx_seq_one_letter_code
_entity_poly.pdbx_strand_id
1 'polypeptide(L)'
;MNVKDQMKNAKWWYSVYFKIDFILHLAFSHFREWCEFRNGRFLILLAIALGPGACESPIAINGDSPLYFNPQTRYWLPDGAEPADHWSPMIRFILNRDVVSTRVNRGSVLLDFLRRERHLTGTKQGCREGDCGACSVLVGSRVPGGVRYRLVAACLTPVGELHGNHVLTIEGLNMDALSPVQQAIVDAGATQCGFCTPGIVVALTGFLLASPSLTLAEALAALDGNICRCTGYASIRRAVQRLVDGLGPLPTAPDRRLEKLVRTASLPAYLIDIGRRLDAIALEPAPAAADGVPVPVSGGTDLFVQQPENMRHQPLVFLGRDARLQGIRIDDDHIHIGATTPVEDLKRDHRLVRIFPAWQTTMDAIASTPIRNRATLAGNIVNASPIGDLTIMMLALNAQLTIRGSCGMRRIALDAFYRGDKQVDLAAGEWITEISFLHPSPQSCFNFEKVSRRKRLDIASVNTAMHVETHGGRVSHARISAGGVAPVPLFLTGSSAWLIGQPVSCATLARLIDLIDSEVSPIDDVRGTAHYKRRLLRRLVIAHFVVCFPDLELEGRLP
;
A
#
# COMPACT_ATOMS: atom_id res chain seq x y z
N MET A 1 -23.65 -45.46 -27.75
CA MET A 1 -23.76 -44.30 -28.66
C MET A 1 -22.47 -43.50 -28.57
N ASN A 2 -21.94 -43.14 -29.74
CA ASN A 2 -20.54 -42.86 -30.02
C ASN A 2 -20.17 -41.40 -29.69
N VAL A 3 -18.97 -41.19 -29.14
CA VAL A 3 -18.35 -39.89 -28.78
C VAL A 3 -17.85 -39.18 -30.05
N LYS A 4 -18.71 -39.07 -31.07
CA LYS A 4 -18.36 -38.49 -32.38
C LYS A 4 -19.25 -37.32 -32.82
N ASP A 5 -20.25 -36.92 -32.04
CA ASP A 5 -21.18 -35.84 -32.42
C ASP A 5 -21.17 -34.60 -31.51
N GLN A 6 -20.22 -34.48 -30.57
CA GLN A 6 -19.99 -33.21 -29.83
C GLN A 6 -18.66 -32.50 -30.18
N MET A 7 -17.97 -32.93 -31.24
CA MET A 7 -16.78 -32.25 -31.81
C MET A 7 -17.03 -31.70 -33.21
N LYS A 8 -18.20 -31.08 -33.46
CA LYS A 8 -18.50 -30.40 -34.73
C LYS A 8 -18.85 -28.91 -34.65
N ASN A 9 -18.78 -28.29 -33.47
CA ASN A 9 -18.89 -26.82 -33.33
C ASN A 9 -17.62 -26.14 -32.79
N ALA A 10 -16.46 -26.78 -32.94
CA ALA A 10 -15.14 -26.24 -32.58
C ALA A 10 -14.31 -25.78 -33.80
N LYS A 11 -14.95 -25.12 -34.76
CA LYS A 11 -14.30 -24.43 -35.88
C LYS A 11 -15.05 -23.14 -36.24
N TRP A 12 -15.13 -22.18 -35.32
CA TRP A 12 -15.49 -20.78 -35.66
C TRP A 12 -15.01 -19.71 -34.67
N TRP A 13 -13.98 -19.99 -33.86
CA TRP A 13 -13.35 -18.98 -32.97
C TRP A 13 -11.82 -19.02 -33.01
N TYR A 14 -11.27 -19.24 -34.21
CA TYR A 14 -9.83 -19.12 -34.49
C TYR A 14 -9.53 -18.30 -35.76
N SER A 15 -10.43 -17.36 -36.11
CA SER A 15 -10.25 -16.45 -37.27
C SER A 15 -10.79 -15.04 -37.00
N VAL A 16 -10.49 -14.48 -35.81
CA VAL A 16 -10.71 -13.05 -35.49
C VAL A 16 -9.44 -12.39 -34.91
N TYR A 17 -8.31 -13.10 -34.87
CA TYR A 17 -7.02 -12.57 -34.39
C TYR A 17 -5.94 -12.43 -35.48
N PHE A 18 -6.35 -12.39 -36.76
CA PHE A 18 -5.43 -12.19 -37.89
C PHE A 18 -5.97 -11.21 -38.95
N LYS A 19 -6.72 -10.19 -38.51
CA LYS A 19 -7.25 -9.13 -39.39
C LYS A 19 -7.17 -7.72 -38.81
N ILE A 20 -6.18 -7.46 -37.97
CA ILE A 20 -5.79 -6.10 -37.53
C ILE A 20 -4.32 -5.76 -37.91
N ASP A 21 -3.53 -6.72 -38.41
CA ASP A 21 -2.17 -6.42 -38.92
C ASP A 21 -2.09 -6.07 -40.42
N PHE A 22 -3.17 -6.24 -41.19
CA PHE A 22 -3.16 -5.92 -42.63
C PHE A 22 -3.62 -4.49 -42.96
N ILE A 23 -4.27 -3.78 -42.02
CA ILE A 23 -4.65 -2.37 -42.18
C ILE A 23 -3.56 -1.44 -41.62
N LEU A 24 -2.74 -1.90 -40.68
CA LEU A 24 -1.61 -1.13 -40.16
C LEU A 24 -0.37 -1.19 -41.06
N HIS A 25 -0.21 -2.23 -41.90
CA HIS A 25 0.92 -2.31 -42.81
C HIS A 25 0.77 -1.51 -44.12
N LEU A 26 -0.46 -1.19 -44.56
CA LEU A 26 -0.72 -0.27 -45.67
C LEU A 26 -0.70 1.22 -45.23
N ALA A 27 -0.89 1.50 -43.94
CA ALA A 27 -0.76 2.86 -43.41
C ALA A 27 0.70 3.29 -43.19
N PHE A 28 1.63 2.35 -42.99
CA PHE A 28 3.05 2.63 -42.75
C PHE A 28 3.93 2.65 -44.01
N SER A 29 3.47 2.11 -45.16
CA SER A 29 4.24 2.14 -46.40
C SER A 29 4.04 3.42 -47.23
N HIS A 30 2.98 4.20 -46.99
CA HIS A 30 2.77 5.51 -47.64
C HIS A 30 3.28 6.71 -46.86
N PHE A 31 3.70 6.53 -45.60
CA PHE A 31 4.27 7.62 -44.80
C PHE A 31 5.79 7.78 -44.98
N ARG A 32 6.43 6.83 -45.68
CA ARG A 32 7.89 6.77 -45.83
C ARG A 32 8.43 7.47 -47.09
N GLU A 33 7.55 7.91 -47.99
CA GLU A 33 7.94 8.63 -49.22
C GLU A 33 7.78 10.16 -49.13
N TRP A 34 7.35 10.71 -47.98
CA TRP A 34 7.14 12.16 -47.82
C TRP A 34 8.18 12.88 -46.95
N CYS A 35 9.25 12.20 -46.54
CA CYS A 35 10.30 12.75 -45.68
C CYS A 35 11.72 12.51 -46.21
N GLU A 36 11.95 12.75 -47.50
CA GLU A 36 13.30 13.07 -47.99
C GLU A 36 13.40 14.59 -48.28
N PHE A 37 13.99 15.30 -47.33
CA PHE A 37 14.91 16.42 -47.52
C PHE A 37 14.73 17.28 -48.79
N ARG A 38 13.91 18.35 -48.73
CA ARG A 38 14.27 19.65 -49.32
C ARG A 38 13.61 20.83 -48.58
N ASN A 39 14.46 21.65 -47.99
CA ASN A 39 14.27 23.07 -47.68
C ASN A 39 13.03 23.49 -46.87
N GLY A 40 13.16 23.34 -45.55
CA GLY A 40 12.73 24.32 -44.54
C GLY A 40 11.47 25.14 -44.82
N ARG A 41 10.33 24.65 -44.31
CA ARG A 41 9.20 25.39 -43.69
C ARG A 41 8.02 24.42 -43.58
N PHE A 42 7.60 24.07 -42.37
CA PHE A 42 6.35 23.34 -42.14
C PHE A 42 5.37 24.20 -41.36
N LEU A 43 4.31 24.65 -42.06
CA LEU A 43 3.05 25.07 -41.44
C LEU A 43 2.29 23.80 -41.03
N ILE A 44 1.89 23.71 -39.75
CA ILE A 44 0.96 22.70 -39.26
C ILE A 44 -0.47 23.25 -39.44
N LEU A 45 -1.24 22.64 -40.35
CA LEU A 45 -2.70 22.74 -40.39
C LEU A 45 -3.28 21.62 -39.51
N LEU A 46 -3.80 21.99 -38.34
CA LEU A 46 -4.65 21.12 -37.53
C LEU A 46 -6.04 21.76 -37.46
N ALA A 47 -6.97 21.29 -38.28
CA ALA A 47 -8.39 21.54 -38.12
C ALA A 47 -9.17 20.41 -38.78
N ILE A 48 -9.83 19.56 -37.98
CA ILE A 48 -11.16 18.97 -38.18
C ILE A 48 -11.43 18.17 -36.90
N ALA A 49 -12.12 18.79 -35.94
CA ALA A 49 -13.03 18.11 -35.01
C ALA A 49 -13.87 19.11 -34.18
N LEU A 50 -14.22 20.30 -34.68
CA LEU A 50 -15.28 21.13 -34.08
C LEU A 50 -15.99 21.90 -35.21
N GLY A 51 -17.32 21.85 -35.20
CA GLY A 51 -18.19 22.29 -36.29
C GLY A 51 -18.13 23.79 -36.63
N PRO A 52 -18.80 24.22 -37.72
CA PRO A 52 -18.64 25.55 -38.28
C PRO A 52 -19.42 26.58 -37.45
N GLY A 53 -18.70 27.52 -36.85
CA GLY A 53 -19.32 28.62 -36.11
C GLY A 53 -18.32 29.64 -35.58
N ALA A 54 -18.13 30.71 -36.37
CA ALA A 54 -17.73 32.06 -35.97
C ALA A 54 -16.24 32.40 -35.66
N CYS A 55 -15.80 33.43 -36.38
CA CYS A 55 -14.90 34.53 -36.01
C CYS A 55 -13.37 34.31 -35.90
N GLU A 56 -12.72 34.64 -37.01
CA GLU A 56 -11.62 35.62 -37.15
C GLU A 56 -11.10 36.32 -35.88
N SER A 57 -9.88 35.98 -35.44
CA SER A 57 -8.73 36.90 -35.27
C SER A 57 -7.49 36.16 -34.67
N PRO A 58 -6.26 36.44 -35.12
CA PRO A 58 -5.05 35.77 -34.63
C PRO A 58 -4.56 36.42 -33.32
N ILE A 59 -4.34 35.61 -32.28
CA ILE A 59 -3.53 35.99 -31.13
C ILE A 59 -2.07 35.93 -31.55
N ALA A 60 -1.46 37.08 -31.79
CA ALA A 60 -0.02 37.23 -31.90
C ALA A 60 0.61 37.10 -30.50
N ILE A 61 1.47 36.10 -30.30
CA ILE A 61 2.39 36.07 -29.14
C ILE A 61 3.79 36.39 -29.69
N ASN A 62 4.22 37.63 -29.47
CA ASN A 62 5.59 38.08 -29.66
C ASN A 62 6.49 37.41 -28.60
N GLY A 63 7.58 36.77 -29.03
CA GLY A 63 8.63 36.24 -28.15
C GLY A 63 9.51 35.20 -28.87
N ASP A 64 10.68 35.62 -29.32
CA ASP A 64 11.61 34.91 -30.22
C ASP A 64 12.34 33.69 -29.61
N SER A 65 11.63 32.59 -29.36
CA SER A 65 12.26 31.26 -29.17
C SER A 65 11.36 30.16 -29.76
N PRO A 66 11.83 29.33 -30.71
CA PRO A 66 11.05 28.19 -31.17
C PRO A 66 10.78 27.25 -29.97
N LEU A 67 9.54 26.83 -29.79
CA LEU A 67 9.19 25.79 -28.81
C LEU A 67 9.16 24.44 -29.53
N TYR A 68 9.82 23.41 -28.98
CA TYR A 68 9.70 22.04 -29.44
C TYR A 68 8.83 21.22 -28.49
N PHE A 69 8.02 20.32 -29.04
CA PHE A 69 7.21 19.41 -28.24
C PHE A 69 8.05 18.23 -27.77
N ASN A 70 8.18 18.04 -26.46
CA ASN A 70 8.88 16.89 -25.90
C ASN A 70 7.89 15.72 -25.70
N PRO A 71 7.99 14.63 -26.49
CA PRO A 71 7.05 13.51 -26.41
C PRO A 71 7.17 12.69 -25.11
N GLN A 72 8.27 12.84 -24.35
CA GLN A 72 8.47 12.18 -23.06
C GLN A 72 7.79 12.94 -21.92
N THR A 73 7.82 14.28 -21.94
CA THR A 73 7.23 15.11 -20.87
C THR A 73 5.86 15.69 -21.22
N ARG A 74 5.44 15.65 -22.50
CA ARG A 74 4.21 16.24 -23.05
C ARG A 74 4.08 17.77 -22.85
N TYR A 75 5.20 18.47 -22.72
CA TYR A 75 5.24 19.94 -22.66
C TYR A 75 5.97 20.51 -23.88
N TRP A 76 5.67 21.77 -24.19
CA TRP A 76 6.41 22.59 -25.14
C TRP A 76 7.57 23.28 -24.42
N LEU A 77 8.80 23.01 -24.87
CA LEU A 77 10.04 23.53 -24.26
C LEU A 77 10.76 24.46 -25.25
N PRO A 78 11.46 25.51 -24.78
CA PRO A 78 12.32 26.33 -25.63
C PRO A 78 13.39 25.48 -26.35
N ASP A 79 13.69 25.80 -27.62
CA ASP A 79 14.76 25.16 -28.38
C ASP A 79 16.10 25.30 -27.63
N GLY A 80 16.76 24.15 -27.38
CA GLY A 80 17.99 24.08 -26.59
C GLY A 80 17.81 23.92 -25.08
N ALA A 81 16.58 23.85 -24.57
CA ALA A 81 16.33 23.41 -23.20
C ALA A 81 16.60 21.90 -23.10
N GLU A 82 17.82 21.53 -22.70
CA GLU A 82 18.04 20.20 -22.12
C GLU A 82 17.04 20.02 -20.96
N PRO A 83 16.40 18.83 -20.82
CA PRO A 83 15.60 18.57 -19.63
C PRO A 83 16.50 18.86 -18.43
N ALA A 84 16.08 19.75 -17.55
CA ALA A 84 16.91 20.26 -16.47
C ALA A 84 17.47 19.10 -15.62
N ASP A 85 18.65 18.61 -15.98
CA ASP A 85 19.38 17.52 -15.34
C ASP A 85 19.99 17.96 -13.99
N HIS A 86 19.62 19.16 -13.52
CA HIS A 86 20.39 19.90 -12.54
C HIS A 86 19.88 19.80 -11.09
N TRP A 87 18.80 19.05 -10.80
CA TRP A 87 18.10 19.21 -9.51
C TRP A 87 17.69 17.93 -8.77
N SER A 88 18.28 16.77 -9.05
CA SER A 88 18.15 15.62 -8.12
C SER A 88 19.30 15.64 -7.11
N PRO A 89 19.06 16.07 -5.85
CA PRO A 89 20.10 16.06 -4.82
C PRO A 89 20.60 14.63 -4.62
N MET A 90 21.91 14.51 -4.35
CA MET A 90 22.60 13.24 -4.24
C MET A 90 21.93 12.34 -3.18
N ILE A 91 21.48 11.18 -3.60
CA ILE A 91 20.96 10.14 -2.70
C ILE A 91 22.14 9.27 -2.31
N ARG A 92 22.47 9.22 -1.03
CA ARG A 92 23.58 8.40 -0.51
C ARG A 92 23.04 7.41 0.50
N PHE A 93 23.30 6.13 0.32
CA PHE A 93 22.80 5.06 1.20
C PHE A 93 23.75 3.87 1.16
N ILE A 94 23.52 2.85 1.99
CA ILE A 94 24.31 1.62 1.94
C ILE A 94 23.49 0.56 1.20
N LEU A 95 24.05 -0.07 0.18
CA LEU A 95 23.47 -1.20 -0.52
C LEU A 95 24.34 -2.42 -0.29
N ASN A 96 23.82 -3.41 0.45
CA ASN A 96 24.59 -4.54 0.94
C ASN A 96 25.87 -4.04 1.65
N ARG A 97 27.04 -4.29 1.09
CA ARG A 97 28.33 -3.88 1.67
C ARG A 97 28.74 -2.47 1.28
N ASP A 98 28.19 -1.89 0.22
CA ASP A 98 28.78 -0.74 -0.45
C ASP A 98 28.02 0.55 -0.15
N VAL A 99 28.74 1.64 0.03
CA VAL A 99 28.12 2.97 0.05
C VAL A 99 27.84 3.37 -1.39
N VAL A 100 26.57 3.65 -1.67
CA VAL A 100 26.08 4.04 -3.00
C VAL A 100 25.73 5.52 -2.96
N SER A 101 26.21 6.28 -3.94
CA SER A 101 25.81 7.66 -4.21
C SER A 101 25.20 7.70 -5.61
N THR A 102 23.99 8.21 -5.75
CA THR A 102 23.27 8.26 -7.03
C THR A 102 22.43 9.53 -7.17
N ARG A 103 22.29 9.99 -8.41
CA ARG A 103 21.37 11.07 -8.81
C ARG A 103 20.16 10.56 -9.57
N VAL A 104 19.93 9.23 -9.57
CA VAL A 104 18.71 8.64 -10.12
C VAL A 104 17.50 9.34 -9.52
N ASN A 105 16.50 9.60 -10.36
CA ASN A 105 15.32 10.33 -9.95
C ASN A 105 14.70 9.72 -8.68
N ARG A 106 14.36 10.57 -7.71
CA ARG A 106 13.87 10.21 -6.39
C ARG A 106 12.63 9.32 -6.41
N GLY A 107 11.76 9.45 -7.40
CA GLY A 107 10.56 8.63 -7.61
C GLY A 107 10.82 7.31 -8.33
N SER A 108 12.05 7.03 -8.78
CA SER A 108 12.39 5.73 -9.36
C SER A 108 12.25 4.64 -8.31
N VAL A 109 11.65 3.51 -8.67
CA VAL A 109 11.44 2.40 -7.73
C VAL A 109 12.73 1.59 -7.54
N LEU A 110 12.97 1.14 -6.31
CA LEU A 110 14.17 0.44 -5.89
C LEU A 110 14.37 -0.86 -6.69
N LEU A 111 13.31 -1.56 -7.06
CA LEU A 111 13.43 -2.77 -7.88
C LEU A 111 14.14 -2.50 -9.22
N ASP A 112 13.78 -1.42 -9.90
CA ASP A 112 14.39 -1.07 -11.19
C ASP A 112 15.83 -0.59 -10.97
N PHE A 113 16.10 0.18 -9.92
CA PHE A 113 17.45 0.58 -9.54
C PHE A 113 18.36 -0.64 -9.27
N LEU A 114 17.90 -1.60 -8.47
CA LEU A 114 18.67 -2.81 -8.15
C LEU A 114 19.01 -3.60 -9.42
N ARG A 115 18.01 -3.81 -10.29
CA ARG A 115 18.15 -4.72 -11.42
C ARG A 115 18.81 -4.08 -12.64
N ARG A 116 18.50 -2.82 -12.94
CA ARG A 116 18.93 -2.14 -14.17
C ARG A 116 20.20 -1.32 -13.96
N GLU A 117 20.31 -0.60 -12.84
CA GLU A 117 21.47 0.27 -12.56
C GLU A 117 22.58 -0.48 -11.82
N ARG A 118 22.21 -1.39 -10.91
CA ARG A 118 23.18 -2.12 -10.06
C ARG A 118 23.42 -3.57 -10.49
N HIS A 119 22.66 -4.06 -11.47
CA HIS A 119 22.72 -5.44 -11.97
C HIS A 119 22.59 -6.53 -10.87
N LEU A 120 21.96 -6.21 -9.75
CA LEU A 120 21.59 -7.14 -8.67
C LEU A 120 20.25 -7.79 -9.01
N THR A 121 20.32 -8.89 -9.76
CA THR A 121 19.14 -9.53 -10.38
C THR A 121 18.48 -10.59 -9.51
N GLY A 122 18.99 -10.85 -8.30
CA GLY A 122 18.44 -11.78 -7.33
C GLY A 122 17.06 -11.38 -6.83
N THR A 123 16.85 -10.10 -6.54
CA THR A 123 15.51 -9.54 -6.29
C THR A 123 14.69 -9.56 -7.58
N LYS A 124 13.50 -10.17 -7.56
CA LYS A 124 12.73 -10.47 -8.77
C LYS A 124 11.54 -9.53 -8.98
N GLN A 125 11.20 -9.30 -10.25
CA GLN A 125 9.96 -8.66 -10.64
C GLN A 125 8.88 -9.73 -10.86
N GLY A 126 7.88 -9.78 -9.98
CA GLY A 126 6.70 -10.64 -10.14
C GLY A 126 5.48 -9.84 -10.62
N CYS A 127 4.77 -9.21 -9.69
CA CYS A 127 3.52 -8.48 -9.96
C CYS A 127 3.66 -6.96 -10.18
N ARG A 128 4.69 -6.30 -9.62
CA ARG A 128 4.86 -4.83 -9.56
C ARG A 128 3.76 -4.06 -8.78
N GLU A 129 2.96 -4.76 -7.98
CA GLU A 129 1.92 -4.13 -7.15
C GLU A 129 2.06 -4.42 -5.65
N GLY A 130 3.15 -5.08 -5.26
CA GLY A 130 3.46 -5.37 -3.85
C GLY A 130 2.88 -6.68 -3.30
N ASP A 131 2.09 -7.41 -4.08
CA ASP A 131 1.33 -8.58 -3.60
C ASP A 131 2.10 -9.91 -3.53
N CYS A 132 3.15 -10.09 -4.35
CA CYS A 132 3.76 -11.41 -4.52
C CYS A 132 4.99 -11.67 -3.64
N GLY A 133 5.62 -10.63 -3.09
CA GLY A 133 6.84 -10.73 -2.28
C GLY A 133 8.11 -11.17 -3.01
N ALA A 134 8.07 -11.41 -4.33
CA ALA A 134 9.27 -11.80 -5.09
C ALA A 134 10.35 -10.69 -5.13
N CYS A 135 9.93 -9.44 -4.91
CA CYS A 135 10.80 -8.27 -4.84
C CYS A 135 11.19 -7.87 -3.41
N SER A 136 10.99 -8.74 -2.42
CA SER A 136 11.27 -8.43 -1.02
C SER A 136 12.74 -8.07 -0.80
N VAL A 137 12.96 -6.97 -0.08
CA VAL A 137 14.27 -6.51 0.42
C VAL A 137 14.09 -6.04 1.87
N LEU A 138 15.17 -5.95 2.63
CA LEU A 138 15.16 -5.36 3.97
C LEU A 138 15.71 -3.94 3.90
N VAL A 139 14.99 -2.99 4.48
CA VAL A 139 15.46 -1.61 4.67
C VAL A 139 15.76 -1.40 6.15
N GLY A 140 17.03 -1.16 6.44
CA GLY A 140 17.57 -0.84 7.77
C GLY A 140 17.64 0.67 7.98
N SER A 141 16.99 1.14 9.02
CA SER A 141 17.06 2.54 9.48
C SER A 141 17.83 2.62 10.80
N ARG A 142 18.59 3.70 10.98
CA ARG A 142 19.31 3.94 12.21
C ARG A 142 18.33 4.23 13.35
N VAL A 143 18.48 3.53 14.48
CA VAL A 143 17.71 3.73 15.72
C VAL A 143 18.63 3.68 16.93
N PRO A 144 18.21 4.17 18.11
CA PRO A 144 18.93 3.90 19.36
C PRO A 144 19.16 2.39 19.52
N GLY A 145 20.39 1.98 19.84
CA GLY A 145 20.73 0.55 20.01
C GLY A 145 20.84 -0.28 18.73
N GLY A 146 21.03 0.35 17.56
CA GLY A 146 21.48 -0.35 16.34
C GLY A 146 20.74 0.05 15.06
N VAL A 147 20.41 -0.94 14.24
CA VAL A 147 19.69 -0.77 12.97
C VAL A 147 18.40 -1.55 13.02
N ARG A 148 17.26 -0.89 12.78
CA ARG A 148 15.95 -1.53 12.70
C ARG A 148 15.65 -1.85 11.24
N TYR A 149 15.56 -3.15 10.93
CA TYR A 149 15.21 -3.63 9.59
C TYR A 149 13.70 -3.84 9.45
N ARG A 150 13.16 -3.41 8.31
CA ARG A 150 11.80 -3.72 7.88
C ARG A 150 11.83 -4.42 6.53
N LEU A 151 11.00 -5.45 6.40
CA LEU A 151 10.71 -6.09 5.12
C LEU A 151 9.86 -5.14 4.29
N VAL A 152 10.25 -4.89 3.04
CA VAL A 152 9.51 -3.99 2.13
C VAL A 152 9.47 -4.57 0.71
N ALA A 153 8.46 -4.18 -0.06
CA ALA A 153 8.36 -4.51 -1.48
C ALA A 153 9.17 -3.50 -2.32
N ALA A 154 10.32 -3.92 -2.87
CA ALA A 154 11.20 -3.03 -3.65
C ALA A 154 10.51 -2.41 -4.88
N CYS A 155 9.49 -3.06 -5.43
CA CYS A 155 8.75 -2.53 -6.58
C CYS A 155 7.93 -1.27 -6.28
N LEU A 156 7.68 -0.96 -5.01
CA LEU A 156 6.92 0.22 -4.57
C LEU A 156 7.76 1.20 -3.75
N THR A 157 9.04 0.88 -3.49
CA THR A 157 9.92 1.70 -2.65
C THR A 157 10.68 2.69 -3.51
N PRO A 158 10.42 4.01 -3.41
CA PRO A 158 11.17 5.00 -4.16
C PRO A 158 12.59 5.13 -3.63
N VAL A 159 13.56 5.29 -4.54
CA VAL A 159 14.98 5.42 -4.20
C VAL A 159 15.23 6.67 -3.34
N GLY A 160 14.43 7.73 -3.51
CA GLY A 160 14.52 8.95 -2.71
C GLY A 160 14.30 8.75 -1.20
N GLU A 161 13.58 7.70 -0.79
CA GLU A 161 13.36 7.36 0.63
C GLU A 161 14.62 6.73 1.27
N LEU A 162 15.58 6.25 0.46
CA LEU A 162 16.69 5.42 0.91
C LEU A 162 17.89 6.20 1.44
N HIS A 163 17.99 7.52 1.22
CA HIS A 163 19.14 8.34 1.59
C HIS A 163 19.56 8.15 3.07
N GLY A 164 20.66 7.53 3.44
CA GLY A 164 21.03 7.29 4.85
C GLY A 164 20.30 6.11 5.49
N ASN A 165 19.74 5.21 4.69
CA ASN A 165 19.30 3.88 5.09
C ASN A 165 20.27 2.81 4.56
N HIS A 166 20.11 1.58 5.04
CA HIS A 166 20.75 0.39 4.50
C HIS A 166 19.71 -0.45 3.73
N VAL A 167 20.03 -0.86 2.51
CA VAL A 167 19.25 -1.81 1.73
C VAL A 167 20.00 -3.14 1.70
N LEU A 168 19.36 -4.19 2.22
CA LEU A 168 19.89 -5.54 2.22
C LEU A 168 19.07 -6.41 1.26
N THR A 169 19.72 -6.87 0.20
CA THR A 169 19.15 -7.75 -0.83
C THR A 169 19.56 -9.21 -0.59
N ILE A 170 19.03 -10.14 -1.40
CA ILE A 170 19.42 -11.55 -1.35
C ILE A 170 20.93 -11.75 -1.58
N GLU A 171 21.54 -10.97 -2.47
CA GLU A 171 22.98 -11.02 -2.74
C GLU A 171 23.80 -10.58 -1.53
N GLY A 172 23.29 -9.61 -0.77
CA GLY A 172 23.92 -9.13 0.45
C GLY A 172 23.88 -10.13 1.61
N LEU A 173 23.05 -11.18 1.53
CA LEU A 173 22.95 -12.25 2.53
C LEU A 173 23.93 -13.39 2.28
N ASN A 174 24.58 -13.44 1.11
CA ASN A 174 25.49 -14.53 0.77
C ASN A 174 26.74 -14.52 1.68
N MET A 175 27.10 -15.71 2.12
CA MET A 175 28.30 -16.04 2.89
C MET A 175 29.02 -17.20 2.19
N ASP A 176 30.18 -17.62 2.71
CA ASP A 176 30.93 -18.77 2.15
C ASP A 176 30.14 -20.08 2.25
N ALA A 177 29.30 -20.21 3.28
CA ALA A 177 28.33 -21.29 3.44
C ALA A 177 26.89 -20.76 3.33
N LEU A 178 25.94 -21.66 3.08
CA LEU A 178 24.52 -21.31 3.13
C LEU A 178 24.12 -20.84 4.54
N SER A 179 23.35 -19.76 4.61
CA SER A 179 22.71 -19.35 5.87
C SER A 179 21.74 -20.43 6.37
N PRO A 180 21.43 -20.48 7.68
CA PRO A 180 20.43 -21.41 8.21
C PRO A 180 19.06 -21.34 7.51
N VAL A 181 18.65 -20.14 7.07
CA VAL A 181 17.43 -19.94 6.29
C VAL A 181 17.53 -20.63 4.93
N GLN A 182 18.63 -20.42 4.19
CA GLN A 182 18.85 -21.03 2.88
C GLN A 182 18.99 -22.55 3.01
N GLN A 183 19.72 -23.05 4.01
CA GLN A 183 19.91 -24.48 4.25
C GLN A 183 18.58 -25.17 4.56
N ALA A 184 17.74 -24.58 5.43
CA ALA A 184 16.43 -25.13 5.75
C ALA A 184 15.51 -25.24 4.51
N ILE A 185 15.61 -24.29 3.58
CA ILE A 185 14.89 -24.33 2.30
C ILE A 185 15.38 -25.48 1.42
N VAL A 186 16.71 -25.68 1.33
CA VAL A 186 17.32 -26.79 0.57
C VAL A 186 16.89 -28.13 1.16
N ASP A 187 17.09 -28.33 2.46
CA ASP A 187 16.84 -29.61 3.15
C ASP A 187 15.38 -30.05 3.07
N ALA A 188 14.45 -29.09 3.03
CA ALA A 188 13.02 -29.39 2.97
C ALA A 188 12.48 -29.56 1.53
N GLY A 189 13.32 -29.37 0.50
CA GLY A 189 12.87 -29.29 -0.88
C GLY A 189 11.89 -28.13 -1.11
N ALA A 190 12.11 -27.00 -0.44
CA ALA A 190 11.21 -25.84 -0.44
C ALA A 190 11.42 -24.90 -1.65
N THR A 191 12.08 -25.39 -2.70
CA THR A 191 12.28 -24.68 -3.96
C THR A 191 11.97 -25.60 -5.14
N GLN A 192 11.32 -25.06 -6.18
CA GLN A 192 11.12 -25.73 -7.46
C GLN A 192 11.62 -24.82 -8.60
N CYS A 193 10.80 -23.90 -9.09
CA CYS A 193 11.22 -22.93 -10.11
C CYS A 193 12.23 -21.88 -9.60
N GLY A 194 12.36 -21.73 -8.27
CA GLY A 194 13.29 -20.80 -7.63
C GLY A 194 12.89 -19.33 -7.65
N PHE A 195 11.85 -18.91 -8.40
CA PHE A 195 11.57 -17.49 -8.62
C PHE A 195 11.14 -16.73 -7.36
N CYS A 196 10.32 -17.36 -6.51
CA CYS A 196 9.87 -16.76 -5.24
C CYS A 196 10.89 -16.93 -4.10
N THR A 197 11.88 -17.82 -4.26
CA THR A 197 12.80 -18.25 -3.20
C THR A 197 13.61 -17.08 -2.62
N PRO A 198 14.18 -16.14 -3.42
CA PRO A 198 14.88 -14.98 -2.88
C PRO A 198 14.02 -14.15 -1.93
N GLY A 199 12.76 -13.89 -2.30
CA GLY A 199 11.85 -13.11 -1.47
C GLY A 199 11.47 -13.80 -0.16
N ILE A 200 11.34 -15.14 -0.18
CA ILE A 200 11.09 -15.96 1.02
C ILE A 200 12.30 -15.95 1.95
N VAL A 201 13.51 -16.11 1.41
CA VAL A 201 14.75 -16.05 2.20
C VAL A 201 14.85 -14.70 2.91
N VAL A 202 14.68 -13.60 2.18
CA VAL A 202 14.75 -12.24 2.74
C VAL A 202 13.67 -12.01 3.80
N ALA A 203 12.44 -12.51 3.60
CA ALA A 203 11.36 -12.39 4.57
C ALA A 203 11.68 -13.14 5.88
N LEU A 204 12.17 -14.38 5.79
CA LEU A 204 12.59 -15.16 6.97
C LEU A 204 13.80 -14.54 7.67
N THR A 205 14.74 -13.96 6.92
CA THR A 205 15.82 -13.15 7.51
C THR A 205 15.27 -11.93 8.27
N GLY A 206 14.26 -11.25 7.72
CA GLY A 206 13.55 -10.17 8.41
C GLY A 206 12.89 -10.63 9.71
N PHE A 207 12.29 -11.82 9.72
CA PHE A 207 11.76 -12.46 10.92
C PHE A 207 12.84 -12.66 11.99
N LEU A 208 14.01 -13.19 11.64
CA LEU A 208 15.13 -13.35 12.58
C LEU A 208 15.58 -12.00 13.17
N LEU A 209 15.64 -10.96 12.35
CA LEU A 209 16.10 -9.63 12.74
C LEU A 209 15.10 -8.87 13.62
N ALA A 210 13.79 -9.08 13.46
CA ALA A 210 12.79 -8.18 14.04
C ALA A 210 11.69 -8.86 14.88
N SER A 211 11.53 -10.18 14.82
CA SER A 211 10.42 -10.84 15.52
C SER A 211 10.62 -10.86 17.04
N PRO A 212 9.63 -10.43 17.85
CA PRO A 212 9.73 -10.51 19.31
C PRO A 212 9.71 -11.96 19.81
N SER A 213 9.09 -12.87 19.05
CA SER A 213 8.95 -14.28 19.40
C SER A 213 9.36 -15.17 18.21
N LEU A 214 10.17 -16.19 18.48
CA LEU A 214 10.72 -17.09 17.46
C LEU A 214 9.89 -18.37 17.35
N THR A 215 8.58 -18.23 17.11
CA THR A 215 7.67 -19.38 16.97
C THR A 215 7.41 -19.69 15.50
N LEU A 216 6.92 -20.91 15.24
CA LEU A 216 6.44 -21.29 13.90
C LEU A 216 5.35 -20.34 13.41
N ALA A 217 4.42 -19.94 14.28
CA ALA A 217 3.30 -19.08 13.91
C ALA A 217 3.79 -17.70 13.41
N GLU A 218 4.72 -17.08 14.15
CA GLU A 218 5.33 -15.79 13.74
C GLU A 218 6.18 -15.93 12.48
N ALA A 219 6.93 -17.02 12.35
CA ALA A 219 7.75 -17.26 11.16
C ALA A 219 6.88 -17.48 9.89
N LEU A 220 5.74 -18.17 10.01
CA LEU A 220 4.76 -18.29 8.93
C LEU A 220 4.05 -16.97 8.65
N ALA A 221 3.73 -16.18 9.68
CA ALA A 221 3.14 -14.86 9.53
C ALA A 221 4.08 -13.89 8.79
N ALA A 222 5.39 -14.00 8.98
CA ALA A 222 6.37 -13.22 8.24
C ALA A 222 6.39 -13.51 6.72
N LEU A 223 5.80 -14.64 6.30
CA LEU A 223 5.63 -15.00 4.89
C LEU A 223 4.25 -14.59 4.33
N ASP A 224 3.45 -13.82 5.07
CA ASP A 224 2.11 -13.39 4.66
C ASP A 224 2.09 -12.54 3.38
N GLY A 225 3.23 -12.06 2.91
CA GLY A 225 3.42 -11.31 1.67
C GLY A 225 4.10 -12.08 0.54
N ASN A 226 4.34 -13.38 0.68
CA ASN A 226 5.11 -14.18 -0.29
C ASN A 226 4.24 -15.22 -0.99
N ILE A 227 4.12 -15.10 -2.32
CA ILE A 227 3.34 -16.03 -3.13
C ILE A 227 4.26 -17.04 -3.83
N CYS A 228 3.97 -18.33 -3.64
CA CYS A 228 4.57 -19.43 -4.38
C CYS A 228 3.51 -20.22 -5.16
N ARG A 229 3.74 -20.41 -6.46
CA ARG A 229 2.82 -21.15 -7.33
C ARG A 229 3.15 -22.64 -7.46
N CYS A 230 4.39 -23.03 -7.16
CA CYS A 230 4.90 -24.36 -7.48
C CYS A 230 4.86 -25.34 -6.29
N THR A 231 5.21 -24.89 -5.09
CA THR A 231 5.46 -25.80 -3.94
C THR A 231 4.20 -26.22 -3.19
N GLY A 232 3.07 -25.52 -3.39
CA GLY A 232 1.88 -25.68 -2.55
C GLY A 232 2.11 -25.34 -1.07
N TYR A 233 3.19 -24.63 -0.73
CA TYR A 233 3.61 -24.21 0.61
C TYR A 233 3.94 -25.31 1.64
N ALA A 234 3.59 -26.58 1.40
CA ALA A 234 3.86 -27.65 2.36
C ALA A 234 5.37 -27.83 2.63
N SER A 235 6.21 -27.80 1.59
CA SER A 235 7.67 -27.86 1.78
C SER A 235 8.25 -26.60 2.41
N ILE A 236 7.70 -25.42 2.09
CA ILE A 236 8.08 -24.16 2.74
C ILE A 236 7.76 -24.21 4.24
N ARG A 237 6.57 -24.69 4.63
CA ARG A 237 6.21 -24.84 6.05
C ARG A 237 7.17 -25.79 6.78
N ARG A 238 7.61 -26.89 6.14
CA ARG A 238 8.63 -27.78 6.72
C ARG A 238 9.99 -27.09 6.86
N ALA A 239 10.40 -26.27 5.89
CA ALA A 239 11.61 -25.46 6.00
C ALA A 239 11.54 -24.48 7.18
N VAL A 240 10.41 -23.79 7.33
CA VAL A 240 10.19 -22.85 8.43
C VAL A 240 10.19 -23.55 9.79
N GLN A 241 9.55 -24.73 9.89
CA GLN A 241 9.60 -25.54 11.11
C GLN A 241 11.05 -25.91 11.46
N ARG A 242 11.80 -26.48 10.51
CA ARG A 242 13.21 -26.84 10.70
C ARG A 242 14.08 -25.66 11.12
N LEU A 243 13.85 -24.50 10.50
CA LEU A 243 14.53 -23.26 10.86
C LEU A 243 14.25 -22.93 12.33
N VAL A 244 12.99 -22.85 12.73
CA VAL A 244 12.58 -22.48 14.10
C VAL A 244 13.08 -23.50 15.14
N ASP A 245 13.01 -24.80 14.85
CA ASP A 245 13.49 -25.86 15.75
C ASP A 245 15.00 -25.77 15.99
N GLY A 246 15.75 -25.27 15.01
CA GLY A 246 17.19 -25.04 15.11
C GLY A 246 17.60 -23.70 15.75
N LEU A 247 16.65 -22.80 16.05
CA LEU A 247 16.95 -21.49 16.62
C LEU A 247 17.06 -21.56 18.15
N GLY A 248 18.15 -20.99 18.67
CA GLY A 248 18.23 -20.59 20.08
C GLY A 248 17.54 -19.24 20.33
N PRO A 249 17.36 -18.84 21.60
CA PRO A 249 16.74 -17.56 21.95
C PRO A 249 17.55 -16.38 21.39
N LEU A 250 16.91 -15.36 20.83
CA LEU A 250 17.59 -14.14 20.36
C LEU A 250 17.31 -12.95 21.29
N PRO A 251 18.30 -12.08 21.58
CA PRO A 251 18.08 -10.83 22.31
C PRO A 251 16.99 -9.97 21.66
N THR A 252 16.32 -9.10 22.41
CA THR A 252 15.35 -8.15 21.86
C THR A 252 16.03 -6.88 21.31
N ALA A 253 17.15 -6.46 21.91
CA ALA A 253 17.92 -5.31 21.47
C ALA A 253 18.51 -5.55 20.06
N PRO A 254 18.32 -4.62 19.09
CA PRO A 254 18.70 -4.84 17.69
C PRO A 254 20.19 -5.15 17.48
N ASP A 255 21.09 -4.42 18.14
CA ASP A 255 22.54 -4.62 18.10
C ASP A 255 22.95 -6.01 18.61
N ARG A 256 22.56 -6.37 19.83
CA ARG A 256 22.89 -7.65 20.46
C ARG A 256 22.28 -8.83 19.68
N ARG A 257 21.09 -8.63 19.11
CA ARG A 257 20.46 -9.61 18.23
C ARG A 257 21.29 -9.82 16.98
N LEU A 258 21.69 -8.74 16.32
CA LEU A 258 22.51 -8.80 15.12
C LEU A 258 23.88 -9.45 15.40
N GLU A 259 24.55 -9.05 16.47
CA GLU A 259 25.80 -9.65 16.93
C GLU A 259 25.67 -11.16 17.16
N LYS A 260 24.58 -11.59 17.81
CA LYS A 260 24.32 -13.01 18.01
C LYS A 260 24.13 -13.75 16.69
N LEU A 261 23.31 -13.22 15.78
CA LEU A 261 23.06 -13.81 14.46
C LEU A 261 24.33 -13.90 13.61
N VAL A 262 25.22 -12.91 13.70
CA VAL A 262 26.53 -12.96 13.03
C VAL A 262 27.43 -14.01 13.68
N ARG A 263 27.53 -14.03 15.01
CA ARG A 263 28.37 -14.99 15.75
C ARG A 263 27.96 -16.44 15.50
N THR A 264 26.67 -16.70 15.29
CA THR A 264 26.13 -18.03 14.95
C THR A 264 26.13 -18.31 13.45
N ALA A 265 26.90 -17.55 12.66
CA ALA A 265 26.99 -17.67 11.19
C ALA A 265 25.62 -17.69 10.49
N SER A 266 24.63 -17.01 11.08
CA SER A 266 23.28 -16.91 10.54
C SER A 266 23.13 -15.71 9.60
N LEU A 267 23.99 -14.70 9.77
CA LEU A 267 24.06 -13.51 8.93
C LEU A 267 25.52 -13.09 8.66
N PRO A 268 25.80 -12.38 7.56
CA PRO A 268 27.15 -11.91 7.23
C PRO A 268 27.76 -10.94 8.24
N ALA A 269 29.06 -11.10 8.52
CA ALA A 269 29.76 -10.32 9.55
C ALA A 269 29.79 -8.80 9.32
N TYR A 270 29.81 -8.34 8.07
CA TYR A 270 29.85 -6.91 7.74
C TYR A 270 28.63 -6.13 8.27
N LEU A 271 27.53 -6.82 8.60
CA LEU A 271 26.32 -6.17 9.07
C LEU A 271 26.51 -5.46 10.41
N ILE A 272 27.45 -5.92 11.24
CA ILE A 272 27.78 -5.30 12.55
C ILE A 272 28.19 -3.83 12.36
N ASP A 273 28.94 -3.52 11.30
CA ASP A 273 29.44 -2.17 11.04
C ASP A 273 28.41 -1.21 10.43
N ILE A 274 27.25 -1.71 9.98
CA ILE A 274 26.29 -0.89 9.23
C ILE A 274 25.79 0.29 10.06
N GLY A 275 25.49 0.10 11.34
CA GLY A 275 25.00 1.19 12.21
C GLY A 275 25.96 2.38 12.24
N ARG A 276 27.24 2.12 12.51
CA ARG A 276 28.31 3.13 12.52
C ARG A 276 28.50 3.78 11.15
N ARG A 277 28.36 3.01 10.08
CA ARG A 277 28.49 3.53 8.71
C ARG A 277 27.32 4.41 8.29
N LEU A 278 26.11 4.14 8.79
CA LEU A 278 24.96 5.02 8.59
C LEU A 278 25.15 6.35 9.32
N ASP A 279 25.74 6.33 10.53
CA ASP A 279 26.07 7.56 11.28
C ASP A 279 27.03 8.48 10.51
N ALA A 280 27.84 7.94 9.59
CA ALA A 280 28.75 8.69 8.73
C ALA A 280 28.10 9.26 7.45
N ILE A 281 26.85 8.91 7.15
CA ILE A 281 26.11 9.48 6.02
C ILE A 281 25.38 10.72 6.53
N ALA A 282 25.86 11.90 6.15
CA ALA A 282 25.19 13.16 6.46
C ALA A 282 23.75 13.13 5.94
N LEU A 283 22.80 13.32 6.84
CA LEU A 283 21.40 13.52 6.50
C LEU A 283 21.22 15.01 6.26
N GLU A 284 21.25 15.43 5.00
CA GLU A 284 20.89 16.80 4.69
C GLU A 284 19.40 17.02 4.93
N PRO A 285 18.99 18.23 5.40
CA PRO A 285 17.59 18.58 5.45
C PRO A 285 16.96 18.38 4.06
N ALA A 286 15.69 17.99 4.03
CA ALA A 286 14.98 17.79 2.77
C ALA A 286 15.18 19.06 1.90
N PRO A 287 15.58 18.90 0.63
CA PRO A 287 15.80 20.04 -0.25
C PRO A 287 14.57 20.93 -0.24
N ALA A 288 14.77 22.26 -0.22
CA ALA A 288 13.69 23.19 -0.52
C ALA A 288 13.07 22.76 -1.85
N ALA A 289 11.74 22.66 -1.90
CA ALA A 289 11.05 22.27 -3.12
C ALA A 289 11.52 23.16 -4.27
N ALA A 290 12.05 22.54 -5.34
CA ALA A 290 12.27 23.23 -6.60
C ALA A 290 10.93 23.75 -7.14
N ASP A 291 10.97 24.72 -8.06
CA ASP A 291 9.80 25.41 -8.63
C ASP A 291 8.61 24.46 -8.85
N GLY A 292 7.56 24.60 -8.02
CA GLY A 292 6.39 23.73 -8.01
C GLY A 292 5.90 23.40 -6.59
N VAL A 293 4.66 22.92 -6.49
CA VAL A 293 4.10 22.45 -5.21
C VAL A 293 4.64 21.04 -4.94
N PRO A 294 5.41 20.81 -3.85
CA PRO A 294 5.96 19.49 -3.55
C PRO A 294 4.86 18.46 -3.30
N VAL A 295 5.10 17.22 -3.72
CA VAL A 295 4.19 16.10 -3.45
C VAL A 295 4.65 15.38 -2.18
N PRO A 296 3.91 15.48 -1.06
CA PRO A 296 4.25 14.79 0.17
C PRO A 296 4.01 13.28 0.01
N VAL A 297 5.04 12.49 0.31
CA VAL A 297 5.01 11.03 0.23
C VAL A 297 5.46 10.43 1.54
N SER A 298 4.71 9.45 2.03
CA SER A 298 5.14 8.55 3.11
C SER A 298 5.32 7.14 2.55
N GLY A 299 4.44 6.19 2.89
CA GLY A 299 4.53 4.81 2.41
C GLY A 299 4.44 4.60 0.90
N GLY A 300 3.70 5.47 0.19
CA GLY A 300 3.55 5.42 -1.27
C GLY A 300 2.97 4.11 -1.84
N THR A 301 2.44 3.22 -1.01
CA THR A 301 2.06 1.85 -1.41
C THR A 301 0.91 1.80 -2.43
N ASP A 302 0.03 2.80 -2.44
CA ASP A 302 -0.98 2.97 -3.50
C ASP A 302 -0.46 3.84 -4.64
N LEU A 303 0.27 4.91 -4.30
CA LEU A 303 0.74 5.93 -5.24
C LEU A 303 1.69 5.37 -6.30
N PHE A 304 2.64 4.52 -5.90
CA PHE A 304 3.58 3.86 -6.82
C PHE A 304 2.98 2.66 -7.57
N VAL A 305 1.79 2.20 -7.19
CA VAL A 305 1.02 1.22 -7.97
C VAL A 305 0.23 1.95 -9.07
N GLN A 306 -0.48 3.02 -8.69
CA GLN A 306 -1.40 3.72 -9.59
C GLN A 306 -0.67 4.65 -10.57
N GLN A 307 0.44 5.28 -10.15
CA GLN A 307 1.10 6.34 -10.91
C GLN A 307 2.64 6.25 -10.91
N PRO A 308 3.26 5.07 -11.13
CA PRO A 308 4.71 4.90 -11.00
C PRO A 308 5.52 5.84 -11.90
N GLU A 309 5.14 6.00 -13.16
CA GLU A 309 5.86 6.87 -14.11
C GLU A 309 5.66 8.35 -13.78
N ASN A 310 4.45 8.77 -13.39
CA ASN A 310 4.22 10.16 -12.97
C ASN A 310 5.09 10.52 -11.76
N MET A 311 5.14 9.65 -10.74
CA MET A 311 5.94 9.89 -9.53
C MET A 311 7.44 10.04 -9.81
N ARG A 312 7.93 9.42 -10.88
CA ARG A 312 9.31 9.60 -11.36
C ARG A 312 9.58 11.01 -11.89
N HIS A 313 8.59 11.86 -12.09
CA HIS A 313 8.79 13.21 -12.61
C HIS A 313 8.30 14.30 -11.64
N GLN A 314 7.82 13.93 -10.46
CA GLN A 314 7.29 14.87 -9.47
C GLN A 314 8.34 15.33 -8.46
N PRO A 315 8.22 16.56 -7.91
CA PRO A 315 9.06 17.04 -6.81
C PRO A 315 8.64 16.40 -5.49
N LEU A 316 9.08 15.16 -5.25
CA LEU A 316 8.68 14.36 -4.09
C LEU A 316 9.39 14.80 -2.80
N VAL A 317 8.60 14.97 -1.73
CA VAL A 317 9.09 15.19 -0.35
C VAL A 317 8.71 13.99 0.51
N PHE A 318 9.71 13.30 1.06
CA PHE A 318 9.48 12.12 1.91
C PHE A 318 9.30 12.51 3.37
N LEU A 319 8.09 12.29 3.90
CA LEU A 319 7.72 12.68 5.27
C LEU A 319 8.12 11.65 6.33
N GLY A 320 8.44 10.42 5.92
CA GLY A 320 8.66 9.28 6.82
C GLY A 320 9.85 9.37 7.77
N ARG A 321 10.54 10.52 7.87
CA ARG A 321 11.63 10.78 8.84
C ARG A 321 11.30 11.84 9.85
N ASP A 322 10.22 12.59 9.65
CA ASP A 322 9.81 13.59 10.62
C ASP A 322 9.24 12.86 11.84
N ALA A 323 10.03 12.76 12.91
CA ALA A 323 9.64 12.09 14.14
C ALA A 323 8.36 12.68 14.76
N ARG A 324 8.03 13.94 14.46
CA ARG A 324 6.79 14.59 14.95
C ARG A 324 5.54 14.06 14.26
N LEU A 325 5.69 13.44 13.08
CA LEU A 325 4.62 12.82 12.31
C LEU A 325 4.53 11.31 12.56
N GLN A 326 5.29 10.76 13.51
CA GLN A 326 5.36 9.34 13.81
C GLN A 326 4.83 9.03 15.21
N GLY A 327 4.39 7.78 15.37
CA GLY A 327 4.01 7.21 16.64
C GLY A 327 2.54 7.39 16.98
N ILE A 328 2.23 6.98 18.22
CA ILE A 328 0.90 6.96 18.79
C ILE A 328 1.01 7.59 20.17
N ARG A 329 0.23 8.64 20.40
CA ARG A 329 0.09 9.31 21.70
C ARG A 329 -1.33 9.04 22.21
N ILE A 330 -1.46 8.73 23.49
CA ILE A 330 -2.74 8.51 24.15
C ILE A 330 -2.72 9.43 25.36
N ASP A 331 -3.70 10.31 25.43
CA ASP A 331 -4.02 11.09 26.64
C ASP A 331 -5.36 10.61 27.22
N ASP A 332 -5.87 11.30 28.23
CA ASP A 332 -7.04 10.84 29.00
C ASP A 332 -8.31 10.76 28.14
N ASP A 333 -8.43 11.60 27.12
CA ASP A 333 -9.64 11.70 26.30
C ASP A 333 -9.46 11.17 24.88
N HIS A 334 -8.24 11.18 24.32
CA HIS A 334 -8.00 10.93 22.90
C HIS A 334 -6.81 10.00 22.62
N ILE A 335 -6.95 9.27 21.52
CA ILE A 335 -5.89 8.57 20.84
C ILE A 335 -5.47 9.38 19.63
N HIS A 336 -4.18 9.68 19.52
CA HIS A 336 -3.56 10.46 18.45
C HIS A 336 -2.55 9.60 17.69
N ILE A 337 -2.69 9.57 16.36
CA ILE A 337 -1.85 8.80 15.45
C ILE A 337 -1.15 9.77 14.49
N GLY A 338 0.18 9.79 14.53
CA GLY A 338 0.97 10.56 13.57
C GLY A 338 0.76 10.09 12.13
N ALA A 339 0.67 11.01 11.18
CA ALA A 339 0.33 10.70 9.79
C ALA A 339 1.28 9.73 9.09
N THR A 340 2.54 9.65 9.52
CA THR A 340 3.56 8.78 8.92
C THR A 340 3.76 7.46 9.67
N THR A 341 2.95 7.18 10.70
CA THR A 341 3.03 5.94 11.47
C THR A 341 2.71 4.73 10.57
N PRO A 342 3.65 3.77 10.42
CA PRO A 342 3.40 2.56 9.65
C PRO A 342 2.25 1.73 10.25
N VAL A 343 1.45 1.11 9.39
CA VAL A 343 0.33 0.25 9.80
C VAL A 343 0.81 -0.96 10.61
N GLU A 344 2.01 -1.48 10.35
CA GLU A 344 2.60 -2.55 11.16
C GLU A 344 2.93 -2.10 12.59
N ASP A 345 3.24 -0.81 12.79
CA ASP A 345 3.47 -0.26 14.12
C ASP A 345 2.15 -0.05 14.87
N LEU A 346 1.10 0.39 14.16
CA LEU A 346 -0.27 0.45 14.70
C LEU A 346 -0.74 -0.94 15.16
N LYS A 347 -0.54 -1.95 14.32
CA LYS A 347 -0.91 -3.35 14.62
C LYS A 347 -0.27 -3.86 15.91
N ARG A 348 1.00 -3.49 16.16
CA ARG A 348 1.81 -4.02 17.27
C ARG A 348 1.74 -3.18 18.55
N ASP A 349 1.12 -2.01 18.53
CA ASP A 349 1.05 -1.15 19.71
C ASP A 349 0.22 -1.83 20.81
N HIS A 350 0.88 -2.17 21.91
CA HIS A 350 0.26 -2.91 23.02
C HIS A 350 -0.87 -2.13 23.69
N ARG A 351 -0.91 -0.80 23.58
CA ARG A 351 -1.99 0.03 24.16
C ARG A 351 -3.24 -0.12 23.31
N LEU A 352 -3.10 -0.02 21.98
CA LEU A 352 -4.21 -0.28 21.05
C LEU A 352 -4.74 -1.70 21.18
N VAL A 353 -3.87 -2.70 21.35
CA VAL A 353 -4.28 -4.10 21.58
C VAL A 353 -5.10 -4.27 22.86
N ARG A 354 -4.79 -3.51 23.92
CA ARG A 354 -5.58 -3.53 25.15
C ARG A 354 -6.92 -2.83 25.00
N ILE A 355 -6.96 -1.73 24.25
CA ILE A 355 -8.18 -0.94 24.01
C ILE A 355 -9.14 -1.69 23.06
N PHE A 356 -8.58 -2.41 22.08
CA PHE A 356 -9.33 -3.14 21.07
C PHE A 356 -8.90 -4.62 21.08
N PRO A 357 -9.60 -5.51 21.80
CA PRO A 357 -9.17 -6.90 22.00
C PRO A 357 -8.92 -7.69 20.70
N ALA A 358 -9.66 -7.41 19.62
CA ALA A 358 -9.49 -8.07 18.32
C ALA A 358 -8.47 -7.40 17.38
N TRP A 359 -7.79 -6.33 17.81
CA TRP A 359 -7.00 -5.44 16.95
C TRP A 359 -5.99 -6.16 16.06
N GLN A 360 -5.15 -7.02 16.65
CA GLN A 360 -4.10 -7.70 15.89
C GLN A 360 -4.69 -8.60 14.80
N THR A 361 -5.73 -9.37 15.14
CA THR A 361 -6.41 -10.29 14.23
C THR A 361 -7.11 -9.52 13.09
N THR A 362 -7.71 -8.37 13.39
CA THR A 362 -8.27 -7.48 12.37
C THR A 362 -7.19 -6.95 11.44
N MET A 363 -6.08 -6.44 11.99
CA MET A 363 -4.98 -5.87 11.20
C MET A 363 -4.23 -6.92 10.36
N ASP A 364 -4.25 -8.20 10.77
CA ASP A 364 -3.76 -9.33 9.99
C ASP A 364 -4.52 -9.55 8.67
N ALA A 365 -5.77 -9.10 8.58
CA ALA A 365 -6.58 -9.17 7.36
C ALA A 365 -6.32 -8.00 6.39
N ILE A 366 -5.49 -7.02 6.80
CA ILE A 366 -5.21 -5.80 6.05
C ILE A 366 -3.80 -5.88 5.46
N ALA A 367 -3.75 -6.06 4.14
CA ALA A 367 -2.52 -6.22 3.36
C ALA A 367 -1.57 -7.30 3.91
N SER A 368 -0.31 -7.29 3.48
CA SER A 368 0.77 -8.11 4.03
C SER A 368 1.79 -7.27 4.79
N THR A 369 2.65 -7.93 5.55
CA THR A 369 3.75 -7.31 6.30
C THR A 369 4.61 -6.33 5.48
N PRO A 370 5.10 -6.66 4.25
CA PRO A 370 5.89 -5.70 3.48
C PRO A 370 5.13 -4.43 3.08
N ILE A 371 3.81 -4.51 2.93
CA ILE A 371 2.95 -3.34 2.67
C ILE A 371 2.71 -2.59 3.98
N ARG A 372 2.31 -3.25 5.06
CA ARG A 372 2.05 -2.63 6.37
C ARG A 372 3.29 -1.94 6.97
N ASN A 373 4.50 -2.41 6.65
CA ASN A 373 5.75 -1.77 7.07
C ASN A 373 5.97 -0.37 6.45
N ARG A 374 5.22 -0.01 5.40
CA ARG A 374 5.34 1.29 4.72
C ARG A 374 4.02 2.04 4.66
N ALA A 375 2.92 1.36 4.39
CA ALA A 375 1.58 1.94 4.38
C ALA A 375 1.31 2.68 5.69
N THR A 376 0.61 3.80 5.59
CA THR A 376 0.28 4.67 6.74
C THR A 376 -1.22 4.92 6.79
N LEU A 377 -1.73 5.24 7.97
CA LEU A 377 -3.15 5.56 8.13
C LEU A 377 -3.56 6.79 7.30
N ALA A 378 -2.76 7.86 7.33
CA ALA A 378 -3.02 9.06 6.52
C ALA A 378 -3.01 8.74 5.02
N GLY A 379 -2.03 7.96 4.55
CA GLY A 379 -1.98 7.55 3.15
C GLY A 379 -3.20 6.72 2.73
N ASN A 380 -3.70 5.84 3.60
CA ASN A 380 -4.92 5.07 3.33
C ASN A 380 -6.17 5.97 3.23
N ILE A 381 -6.29 6.95 4.13
CA ILE A 381 -7.39 7.93 4.15
C ILE A 381 -7.38 8.80 2.88
N VAL A 382 -6.21 9.33 2.50
CA VAL A 382 -6.04 10.21 1.32
C VAL A 382 -6.23 9.45 0.00
N ASN A 383 -5.91 8.15 -0.05
CA ASN A 383 -6.20 7.31 -1.22
C ASN A 383 -7.70 7.28 -1.57
N ALA A 384 -8.59 7.62 -0.63
CA ALA A 384 -10.04 7.72 -0.84
C ALA A 384 -10.61 6.49 -1.56
N SER A 385 -10.12 5.30 -1.19
CA SER A 385 -10.63 4.05 -1.73
C SER A 385 -12.01 3.79 -1.13
N PRO A 386 -13.07 3.52 -1.92
CA PRO A 386 -14.42 3.25 -1.40
C PRO A 386 -14.52 2.01 -0.50
N ILE A 387 -13.45 1.22 -0.42
CA ILE A 387 -13.29 -0.03 0.31
C ILE A 387 -12.02 -0.02 1.18
N GLY A 388 -11.53 1.16 1.58
CA GLY A 388 -10.36 1.28 2.45
C GLY A 388 -10.63 0.75 3.85
N ASP A 389 -10.08 -0.42 4.19
CA ASP A 389 -10.29 -1.09 5.49
C ASP A 389 -10.05 -0.13 6.68
N LEU A 390 -8.90 0.57 6.70
CA LEU A 390 -8.53 1.45 7.81
C LEU A 390 -9.43 2.71 7.85
N THR A 391 -9.82 3.26 6.70
CA THR A 391 -10.77 4.38 6.65
C THR A 391 -12.11 4.00 7.30
N ILE A 392 -12.65 2.82 6.99
CA ILE A 392 -13.91 2.34 7.56
C ILE A 392 -13.78 2.23 9.08
N MET A 393 -12.68 1.65 9.58
CA MET A 393 -12.43 1.61 11.03
C MET A 393 -12.42 3.00 11.66
N MET A 394 -11.78 3.99 11.02
CA MET A 394 -11.69 5.35 11.54
C MET A 394 -13.00 6.13 11.46
N LEU A 395 -13.87 5.86 10.47
CA LEU A 395 -15.20 6.47 10.38
C LEU A 395 -16.10 6.04 11.54
N ALA A 396 -16.09 4.74 11.86
CA ALA A 396 -16.81 4.22 13.02
C ALA A 396 -16.28 4.80 14.34
N LEU A 397 -14.97 5.04 14.45
CA LEU A 397 -14.36 5.68 15.62
C LEU A 397 -14.51 7.22 15.67
N ASN A 398 -15.25 7.82 14.73
CA ASN A 398 -15.45 9.27 14.65
C ASN A 398 -14.15 10.09 14.56
N ALA A 399 -13.19 9.60 13.76
CA ALA A 399 -11.88 10.23 13.67
C ALA A 399 -11.92 11.67 13.13
N GLN A 400 -11.03 12.49 13.68
CA GLN A 400 -10.72 13.85 13.26
C GLN A 400 -9.36 13.88 12.59
N LEU A 401 -9.24 14.65 11.52
CA LEU A 401 -8.00 14.85 10.77
C LEU A 401 -7.45 16.23 11.06
N THR A 402 -6.18 16.30 11.45
CA THR A 402 -5.44 17.55 11.57
C THR A 402 -4.62 17.73 10.30
N ILE A 403 -4.90 18.79 9.54
CA ILE A 403 -4.33 19.08 8.23
C ILE A 403 -3.43 20.31 8.33
N ARG A 404 -2.24 20.21 7.76
CA ARG A 404 -1.32 21.32 7.59
C ARG A 404 -1.42 21.86 6.17
N GLY A 405 -1.57 23.18 6.04
CA GLY A 405 -1.44 23.93 4.80
C GLY A 405 -0.41 25.04 4.90
N SER A 406 -0.33 25.87 3.87
CA SER A 406 0.56 27.04 3.82
C SER A 406 0.21 28.11 4.88
N CYS A 407 -1.07 28.28 5.20
CA CYS A 407 -1.57 29.30 6.14
C CYS A 407 -1.72 28.80 7.58
N GLY A 408 -1.32 27.57 7.90
CA GLY A 408 -1.40 27.02 9.26
C GLY A 408 -2.03 25.63 9.32
N MET A 409 -2.67 25.33 10.45
CA MET A 409 -3.31 24.05 10.74
C MET A 409 -4.82 24.19 10.76
N ARG A 410 -5.54 23.20 10.24
CA ARG A 410 -7.01 23.08 10.36
C ARG A 410 -7.42 21.67 10.78
N ARG A 411 -8.63 21.52 11.31
CA ARG A 411 -9.21 20.22 11.65
C ARG A 411 -10.48 19.98 10.86
N ILE A 412 -10.73 18.73 10.48
CA ILE A 412 -11.95 18.29 9.79
C ILE A 412 -12.33 16.90 10.29
N ALA A 413 -13.63 16.64 10.42
CA ALA A 413 -14.14 15.30 10.69
C ALA A 413 -13.93 14.40 9.47
N LEU A 414 -13.57 13.13 9.70
CA LEU A 414 -13.28 12.20 8.60
C LEU A 414 -14.50 11.94 7.70
N ASP A 415 -15.72 11.96 8.25
CA ASP A 415 -16.96 11.82 7.48
C ASP A 415 -17.27 13.04 6.59
N ALA A 416 -16.70 14.22 6.89
CA ALA A 416 -16.76 15.42 6.05
C ALA A 416 -15.58 15.54 5.06
N PHE A 417 -14.60 14.63 5.12
CA PHE A 417 -13.36 14.71 4.33
C PHE A 417 -13.55 14.29 2.86
N TYR A 418 -14.48 13.37 2.59
CA TYR A 418 -14.71 12.82 1.24
C TYR A 418 -15.74 13.66 0.49
N ARG A 419 -15.34 14.22 -0.66
CA ARG A 419 -16.21 15.08 -1.50
C ARG A 419 -16.82 14.35 -2.69
N GLY A 420 -16.31 13.15 -2.99
CA GLY A 420 -16.75 12.32 -4.11
C GLY A 420 -15.76 11.19 -4.39
N ASP A 421 -16.01 10.41 -5.45
CA ASP A 421 -15.10 9.33 -5.85
C ASP A 421 -13.70 9.88 -6.11
N LYS A 422 -12.73 9.35 -5.35
CA LYS A 422 -11.32 9.79 -5.34
C LYS A 422 -11.10 11.29 -5.12
N GLN A 423 -12.07 11.99 -4.52
CA GLN A 423 -12.01 13.42 -4.24
C GLN A 423 -12.05 13.67 -2.74
N VAL A 424 -11.05 14.40 -2.25
CA VAL A 424 -10.86 14.68 -0.82
C VAL A 424 -10.79 16.18 -0.56
N ASP A 425 -11.07 16.56 0.68
CA ASP A 425 -10.91 17.92 1.20
C ASP A 425 -9.44 18.21 1.54
N LEU A 426 -8.59 18.26 0.50
CA LEU A 426 -7.21 18.76 0.58
C LEU A 426 -6.98 19.76 -0.55
N ALA A 427 -6.55 20.97 -0.19
CA ALA A 427 -6.03 21.93 -1.15
C ALA A 427 -4.61 21.53 -1.59
N ALA A 428 -4.14 22.14 -2.69
CA ALA A 428 -2.79 21.90 -3.20
C ALA A 428 -1.74 22.21 -2.12
N GLY A 429 -0.86 21.25 -1.83
CA GLY A 429 0.17 21.37 -0.82
C GLY A 429 -0.31 21.17 0.62
N GLU A 430 -1.58 20.82 0.85
CA GLU A 430 -2.03 20.36 2.17
C GLU A 430 -1.72 18.88 2.40
N TRP A 431 -1.44 18.53 3.65
CA TRP A 431 -1.34 17.12 4.07
C TRP A 431 -1.82 16.91 5.50
N ILE A 432 -2.28 15.70 5.78
CA ILE A 432 -2.65 15.28 7.14
C ILE A 432 -1.37 15.13 7.97
N THR A 433 -1.34 15.68 9.18
CA THR A 433 -0.24 15.51 10.15
C THR A 433 -0.60 14.54 11.27
N GLU A 434 -1.88 14.48 11.65
CA GLU A 434 -2.37 13.64 12.75
C GLU A 434 -3.81 13.19 12.48
N ILE A 435 -4.12 11.96 12.91
CA ILE A 435 -5.48 11.42 12.99
C ILE A 435 -5.78 11.20 14.47
N SER A 436 -6.90 11.70 14.97
CA SER A 436 -7.27 11.56 16.38
C SER A 436 -8.72 11.10 16.56
N PHE A 437 -9.00 10.26 17.55
CA PHE A 437 -10.36 9.87 17.94
C PHE A 437 -10.45 9.72 19.46
N LEU A 438 -11.67 9.75 19.99
CA LEU A 438 -11.91 9.62 21.43
C LEU A 438 -11.42 8.26 21.94
N HIS A 439 -10.87 8.26 23.15
CA HIS A 439 -10.56 7.04 23.86
C HIS A 439 -11.87 6.25 24.09
N PRO A 440 -12.02 5.02 23.56
CA PRO A 440 -13.24 4.25 23.76
C PRO A 440 -13.49 3.97 25.25
N SER A 441 -14.74 4.07 25.68
CA SER A 441 -15.08 3.72 27.06
C SER A 441 -14.96 2.19 27.26
N PRO A 442 -14.72 1.70 28.49
CA PRO A 442 -14.73 0.27 28.78
C PRO A 442 -16.07 -0.43 28.52
N GLN A 443 -17.16 0.34 28.43
CA GLN A 443 -18.51 -0.16 28.13
C GLN A 443 -18.80 -0.20 26.63
N SER A 444 -17.86 0.28 25.80
CA SER A 444 -18.00 0.27 24.36
C SER A 444 -17.54 -1.04 23.73
N CYS A 445 -18.21 -1.38 22.63
CA CYS A 445 -17.78 -2.44 21.73
C CYS A 445 -17.38 -1.82 20.39
N PHE A 446 -16.18 -2.17 19.93
CA PHE A 446 -15.73 -1.91 18.56
C PHE A 446 -15.52 -3.24 17.84
N ASN A 447 -16.13 -3.41 16.67
CA ASN A 447 -15.93 -4.58 15.82
C ASN A 447 -15.80 -4.17 14.35
N PHE A 448 -14.89 -4.84 13.64
CA PHE A 448 -14.65 -4.65 12.21
C PHE A 448 -14.78 -5.99 11.51
N GLU A 449 -15.49 -6.00 10.39
CA GLU A 449 -15.78 -7.18 9.59
C GLU A 449 -15.44 -6.94 8.13
N LYS A 450 -14.89 -7.97 7.47
CA LYS A 450 -14.43 -7.90 6.08
C LYS A 450 -14.71 -9.20 5.35
N VAL A 451 -15.26 -9.09 4.15
CA VAL A 451 -15.38 -10.21 3.20
C VAL A 451 -14.58 -9.89 1.95
N SER A 452 -13.80 -10.87 1.51
CA SER A 452 -13.01 -10.85 0.27
C SER A 452 -12.85 -12.28 -0.25
N ARG A 453 -12.24 -12.47 -1.43
CA ARG A 453 -12.09 -13.80 -2.05
C ARG A 453 -11.06 -14.66 -1.32
N ARG A 454 -10.13 -14.04 -0.60
CA ARG A 454 -9.15 -14.71 0.26
C ARG A 454 -9.16 -14.09 1.65
N LYS A 455 -8.88 -14.89 2.68
CA LYS A 455 -8.86 -14.41 4.07
C LYS A 455 -7.86 -13.27 4.33
N ARG A 456 -6.76 -13.24 3.59
CA ARG A 456 -5.66 -12.25 3.69
C ARG A 456 -5.17 -11.92 2.29
N LEU A 457 -4.41 -10.82 2.16
CA LEU A 457 -3.86 -10.38 0.87
C LEU A 457 -4.94 -10.22 -0.22
N ASP A 458 -6.06 -9.62 0.15
CA ASP A 458 -7.13 -9.36 -0.80
C ASP A 458 -7.88 -8.08 -0.44
N ILE A 459 -8.40 -7.46 -1.50
CA ILE A 459 -9.19 -6.25 -1.44
C ILE A 459 -10.62 -6.65 -1.02
N ALA A 460 -11.22 -5.88 -0.11
CA ALA A 460 -12.58 -6.16 0.36
C ALA A 460 -13.60 -6.13 -0.79
N SER A 461 -14.50 -7.12 -0.82
CA SER A 461 -15.77 -7.01 -1.54
C SER A 461 -16.70 -6.04 -0.80
N VAL A 462 -16.82 -6.24 0.52
CA VAL A 462 -17.50 -5.35 1.47
C VAL A 462 -16.75 -5.44 2.80
N ASN A 463 -16.60 -4.31 3.47
CA ASN A 463 -16.13 -4.22 4.84
C ASN A 463 -17.03 -3.26 5.64
N THR A 464 -17.06 -3.42 6.96
CA THR A 464 -17.84 -2.57 7.86
C THR A 464 -17.20 -2.51 9.23
N ALA A 465 -17.40 -1.40 9.92
CA ALA A 465 -17.03 -1.22 11.31
C ALA A 465 -18.21 -0.66 12.10
N MET A 466 -18.37 -1.15 13.33
CA MET A 466 -19.34 -0.67 14.29
C MET A 466 -18.64 -0.30 15.60
N HIS A 467 -18.93 0.89 16.11
CA HIS A 467 -18.63 1.32 17.47
C HIS A 467 -19.95 1.59 18.19
N VAL A 468 -20.21 0.92 19.30
CA VAL A 468 -21.49 0.98 20.00
C VAL A 468 -21.31 0.97 21.52
N GLU A 469 -22.18 1.66 22.23
CA GLU A 469 -22.29 1.63 23.70
C GLU A 469 -23.75 1.42 24.11
N THR A 470 -23.96 0.81 25.26
CA THR A 470 -25.30 0.64 25.83
C THR A 470 -25.35 1.11 27.28
N HIS A 471 -26.48 1.67 27.66
CA HIS A 471 -26.79 2.09 29.02
C HIS A 471 -28.25 1.73 29.34
N GLY A 472 -28.47 0.96 30.41
CA GLY A 472 -29.81 0.52 30.80
C GLY A 472 -30.53 -0.34 29.74
N GLY A 473 -29.79 -1.20 29.02
CA GLY A 473 -30.34 -2.09 27.98
C GLY A 473 -30.71 -1.39 26.67
N ARG A 474 -30.38 -0.09 26.53
CA ARG A 474 -30.58 0.69 25.31
C ARG A 474 -29.26 1.20 24.78
N VAL A 475 -29.17 1.38 23.47
CA VAL A 475 -28.00 1.95 22.81
C VAL A 475 -27.86 3.43 23.20
N SER A 476 -26.73 3.81 23.79
CA SER A 476 -26.40 5.20 24.14
C SER A 476 -25.51 5.88 23.09
N HIS A 477 -24.69 5.10 22.38
CA HIS A 477 -23.82 5.55 21.30
C HIS A 477 -23.82 4.51 20.19
N ALA A 478 -23.86 4.95 18.92
CA ALA A 478 -23.73 4.07 17.77
C ALA A 478 -23.12 4.79 16.58
N ARG A 479 -22.12 4.15 15.96
CA ARG A 479 -21.54 4.56 14.68
C ARG A 479 -21.26 3.33 13.83
N ILE A 480 -21.85 3.30 12.64
CA ILE A 480 -21.67 2.22 11.67
C ILE A 480 -21.13 2.84 10.38
N SER A 481 -20.11 2.21 9.82
CA SER A 481 -19.51 2.62 8.55
C SER A 481 -19.28 1.42 7.67
N ALA A 482 -19.33 1.61 6.35
CA ALA A 482 -19.25 0.53 5.38
C ALA A 482 -18.49 0.95 4.13
N GLY A 483 -17.74 0.02 3.55
CA GLY A 483 -17.05 0.18 2.28
C GLY A 483 -17.53 -0.82 1.23
N GLY A 484 -17.36 -0.44 -0.04
CA GLY A 484 -17.75 -1.27 -1.20
C GLY A 484 -19.23 -1.20 -1.54
N VAL A 485 -19.94 -0.30 -0.87
CA VAL A 485 -21.40 -0.13 -0.97
C VAL A 485 -21.81 1.29 -1.39
N ALA A 486 -20.84 2.14 -1.69
CA ALA A 486 -21.00 3.49 -2.20
C ALA A 486 -19.74 3.93 -2.98
N PRO A 487 -19.76 5.05 -3.71
CA PRO A 487 -18.59 5.61 -4.41
C PRO A 487 -17.50 6.17 -3.48
N VAL A 488 -17.78 6.30 -2.18
CA VAL A 488 -16.82 6.73 -1.16
C VAL A 488 -16.97 5.85 0.09
N PRO A 489 -15.96 5.80 0.99
CA PRO A 489 -16.13 5.25 2.33
C PRO A 489 -17.35 5.87 3.01
N LEU A 490 -18.33 5.05 3.41
CA LEU A 490 -19.63 5.55 3.82
C LEU A 490 -19.79 5.47 5.34
N PHE A 491 -20.10 6.61 5.96
CA PHE A 491 -20.69 6.62 7.29
C PHE A 491 -22.22 6.53 7.18
N LEU A 492 -22.82 5.50 7.77
CA LEU A 492 -24.27 5.23 7.70
C LEU A 492 -24.99 6.14 8.69
N THR A 493 -25.14 7.41 8.31
CA THR A 493 -25.59 8.49 9.19
C THR A 493 -27.00 8.25 9.73
N GLY A 494 -27.93 7.86 8.85
CA GLY A 494 -29.32 7.62 9.22
C GLY A 494 -29.47 6.43 10.16
N SER A 495 -28.84 5.31 9.81
CA SER A 495 -28.85 4.07 10.59
C SER A 495 -28.17 4.24 11.95
N SER A 496 -27.03 4.93 11.99
CA SER A 496 -26.30 5.21 13.23
C SER A 496 -27.13 6.10 14.17
N ALA A 497 -27.74 7.17 13.65
CA ALA A 497 -28.57 8.07 14.44
C ALA A 497 -29.85 7.38 14.95
N TRP A 498 -30.50 6.58 14.11
CA TRP A 498 -31.72 5.86 14.48
C TRP A 498 -31.48 4.80 15.56
N LEU A 499 -30.32 4.13 15.54
CA LEU A 499 -29.98 3.08 16.49
C LEU A 499 -29.82 3.63 17.92
N ILE A 500 -29.43 4.89 18.09
CA ILE A 500 -29.34 5.54 19.40
C ILE A 500 -30.73 5.60 20.05
N GLY A 501 -30.79 5.16 21.31
CA GLY A 501 -32.02 5.06 22.09
C GLY A 501 -32.80 3.77 21.88
N GLN A 502 -32.47 2.93 20.89
CA GLN A 502 -33.16 1.66 20.67
C GLN A 502 -32.76 0.60 21.71
N PRO A 503 -33.67 -0.32 22.09
CA PRO A 503 -33.30 -1.50 22.85
C PRO A 503 -32.44 -2.45 22.00
N VAL A 504 -31.53 -3.20 22.62
CA VAL A 504 -30.81 -4.28 21.93
C VAL A 504 -31.75 -5.47 21.77
N SER A 505 -32.22 -5.73 20.55
CA SER A 505 -33.17 -6.81 20.26
C SER A 505 -33.09 -7.28 18.80
N CYS A 506 -33.63 -8.47 18.52
CA CYS A 506 -33.77 -8.98 17.14
C CYS A 506 -34.66 -8.08 16.26
N ALA A 507 -35.69 -7.46 16.84
CA ALA A 507 -36.54 -6.50 16.13
C ALA A 507 -35.76 -5.23 15.73
N THR A 508 -34.92 -4.71 16.64
CA THR A 508 -34.03 -3.59 16.36
C THR A 508 -33.05 -3.92 15.24
N LEU A 509 -32.42 -5.11 15.30
CA LEU A 509 -31.47 -5.57 14.29
C LEU A 509 -32.13 -5.72 12.91
N ALA A 510 -33.31 -6.35 12.84
CA ALA A 510 -34.05 -6.47 11.59
C ALA A 510 -34.38 -5.10 10.98
N ARG A 511 -34.83 -4.14 11.81
CA ARG A 511 -35.15 -2.80 11.32
C ARG A 511 -33.90 -2.00 10.92
N LEU A 512 -32.78 -2.17 11.63
CA LEU A 512 -31.50 -1.58 11.26
C LEU A 512 -31.05 -2.04 9.87
N ILE A 513 -31.17 -3.34 9.59
CA ILE A 513 -30.84 -3.92 8.29
C ILE A 513 -31.64 -3.26 7.16
N ASP A 514 -32.95 -3.07 7.36
CA ASP A 514 -33.81 -2.39 6.37
C ASP A 514 -33.39 -0.93 6.14
N LEU A 515 -33.01 -0.21 7.20
CA LEU A 515 -32.58 1.18 7.09
C LEU A 515 -31.26 1.31 6.32
N ILE A 516 -30.30 0.41 6.60
CA ILE A 516 -29.00 0.41 5.92
C ILE A 516 -29.17 0.22 4.41
N ASP A 517 -30.11 -0.63 3.97
CA ASP A 517 -30.37 -0.83 2.54
C ASP A 517 -30.79 0.45 1.81
N SER A 518 -31.44 1.38 2.52
CA SER A 518 -31.86 2.67 1.96
C SER A 518 -30.71 3.67 1.83
N GLU A 519 -29.61 3.47 2.56
CA GLU A 519 -28.42 4.35 2.53
C GLU A 519 -27.33 3.89 1.55
N VAL A 520 -27.44 2.68 1.02
CA VAL A 520 -26.38 2.08 0.18
C VAL A 520 -26.76 1.93 -1.29
N SER A 521 -25.79 2.22 -2.16
CA SER A 521 -25.93 2.10 -3.61
C SER A 521 -24.70 1.39 -4.23
N PRO A 522 -24.49 0.09 -3.94
CA PRO A 522 -23.39 -0.66 -4.52
C PRO A 522 -23.56 -0.83 -6.03
N ILE A 523 -22.41 -0.94 -6.72
CA ILE A 523 -22.33 -1.28 -8.14
C ILE A 523 -21.83 -2.72 -8.34
N ASP A 524 -22.13 -3.29 -9.51
CA ASP A 524 -21.47 -4.51 -9.98
C ASP A 524 -20.00 -4.23 -10.30
N ASP A 525 -19.09 -5.07 -9.83
CA ASP A 525 -17.68 -5.04 -10.22
C ASP A 525 -17.03 -6.44 -10.09
N VAL A 526 -15.71 -6.50 -10.29
CA VAL A 526 -14.91 -7.74 -10.17
C VAL A 526 -14.94 -8.39 -8.78
N ARG A 527 -15.46 -7.70 -7.77
CA ARG A 527 -15.52 -8.13 -6.37
C ARG A 527 -16.92 -8.63 -6.00
N GLY A 528 -17.90 -8.48 -6.89
CA GLY A 528 -19.24 -9.06 -6.79
C GLY A 528 -20.33 -8.16 -7.33
N THR A 529 -21.53 -8.73 -7.49
CA THR A 529 -22.71 -7.97 -7.91
C THR A 529 -23.19 -7.05 -6.79
N ALA A 530 -23.90 -5.97 -7.14
CA ALA A 530 -24.54 -5.04 -6.24
C ALA A 530 -25.48 -5.77 -5.26
N HIS A 531 -26.27 -6.73 -5.77
CA HIS A 531 -27.13 -7.58 -4.94
C HIS A 531 -26.31 -8.41 -3.93
N TYR A 532 -25.21 -9.02 -4.36
CA TYR A 532 -24.33 -9.78 -3.47
C TYR A 532 -23.72 -8.88 -2.38
N LYS A 533 -23.25 -7.69 -2.75
CA LYS A 533 -22.68 -6.71 -1.80
C LYS A 533 -23.69 -6.22 -0.77
N ARG A 534 -24.93 -5.92 -1.17
CA ARG A 534 -26.01 -5.61 -0.20
C ARG A 534 -26.18 -6.75 0.79
N ARG A 535 -26.33 -7.99 0.31
CA ARG A 535 -26.48 -9.16 1.20
C ARG A 535 -25.28 -9.36 2.13
N LEU A 536 -24.06 -9.12 1.65
CA LEU A 536 -22.87 -9.18 2.49
C LEU A 536 -22.95 -8.14 3.62
N LEU A 537 -23.24 -6.87 3.32
CA LEU A 537 -23.32 -5.84 4.34
C LEU A 537 -24.33 -6.21 5.44
N ARG A 538 -25.53 -6.67 5.08
CA ARG A 538 -26.54 -7.14 6.05
C ARG A 538 -25.99 -8.21 6.98
N ARG A 539 -25.26 -9.20 6.43
CA ARG A 539 -24.66 -10.29 7.22
C ARG A 539 -23.54 -9.81 8.13
N LEU A 540 -22.74 -8.85 7.69
CA LEU A 540 -21.68 -8.28 8.52
C LEU A 540 -22.24 -7.40 9.65
N VAL A 541 -23.36 -6.71 9.43
CA VAL A 541 -24.08 -5.99 10.51
C VAL A 541 -24.63 -6.96 11.55
N ILE A 542 -25.16 -8.11 11.13
CA ILE A 542 -25.54 -9.18 12.07
C ILE A 542 -24.31 -9.66 12.87
N ALA A 543 -23.17 -9.85 12.21
CA ALA A 543 -21.94 -10.26 12.89
C ALA A 543 -21.50 -9.24 13.96
N HIS A 544 -21.62 -7.94 13.68
CA HIS A 544 -21.38 -6.90 14.67
C HIS A 544 -22.27 -7.06 15.93
N PHE A 545 -23.55 -7.37 15.76
CA PHE A 545 -24.46 -7.60 16.89
C PHE A 545 -24.11 -8.86 17.68
N VAL A 546 -23.73 -9.94 17.01
CA VAL A 546 -23.27 -11.18 17.67
C VAL A 546 -22.03 -10.93 18.52
N VAL A 547 -21.08 -10.14 18.01
CA VAL A 547 -19.84 -9.82 18.73
C VAL A 547 -20.09 -8.87 19.89
N CYS A 548 -20.87 -7.81 19.67
CA CYS A 548 -21.07 -6.76 20.68
C CYS A 548 -22.15 -7.08 21.72
N PHE A 549 -23.07 -7.98 21.40
CA PHE A 549 -24.20 -8.36 22.26
C PHE A 549 -24.33 -9.88 22.30
N PRO A 550 -23.37 -10.61 22.91
CA PRO A 550 -23.34 -12.07 22.89
C PRO A 550 -24.55 -12.73 23.57
N ASP A 551 -25.22 -12.02 24.48
CA ASP A 551 -26.43 -12.49 25.18
C ASP A 551 -27.71 -12.32 24.35
N LEU A 552 -27.63 -11.70 23.16
CA LEU A 552 -28.77 -11.58 22.25
C LEU A 552 -29.04 -12.92 21.55
N GLU A 553 -30.10 -13.61 21.97
CA GLU A 553 -30.57 -14.82 21.29
C GLU A 553 -31.17 -14.46 19.93
N LEU A 554 -30.47 -14.84 18.85
CA LEU A 554 -30.97 -14.63 17.49
C LEU A 554 -32.07 -15.65 17.16
N GLU A 555 -33.33 -15.24 17.32
CA GLU A 555 -34.50 -16.03 16.96
C GLU A 555 -34.84 -15.92 15.46
N GLY A 556 -35.12 -17.06 14.82
CA GLY A 556 -35.62 -17.11 13.44
C GLY A 556 -34.58 -16.82 12.35
N ARG A 557 -35.03 -16.76 11.08
CA ARG A 557 -34.19 -16.36 9.95
C ARG A 557 -34.21 -14.83 9.83
N LEU A 558 -33.19 -14.16 10.36
CA LEU A 558 -32.96 -12.75 10.08
C LEU A 558 -32.73 -12.53 8.57
N PRO A 559 -33.28 -11.44 7.99
CA PRO A 559 -33.34 -11.19 6.54
C PRO A 559 -31.98 -11.16 5.80
#